data_AF-A0AAD5S2J5-F1
#
_entry.id   AF-A0AAD5S2J5-F1
#
_cell.length_a   1.000
_cell.length_b   1.000
_cell.length_c   1.000
_cell.angle_alpha   90.00
_cell.angle_beta   90.00
_cell.angle_gamma   90.00
#
_symmetry.space_group_name_H-M   'P 1'
#
loop_
_entity.id
_entity.type
_entity.pdbx_description
1 polymer ?
#
loop_
_entity_poly.entity_id
_entity_poly.type
_entity_poly.pdbx_seq_one_letter_code
_entity_poly.pdbx_strand_id
1 'polypeptide(L)' 'MDLIPFIFHEKQEGQLCAQHALNALLQDNHFTAVDLAEIARILDAEEQKAMAEGGTDTEAYQKFLKEGSSNYDDS' A
#
# COMPACT_ATOMS: atom_id res chain seq x y z
N MET A 1 -33.92 -4.21 16.72
CA MET A 1 -33.43 -3.19 15.78
C MET A 1 -32.55 -3.92 14.79
N ASP A 2 -32.83 -3.82 13.49
CA ASP A 2 -31.99 -4.41 12.46
C ASP A 2 -30.85 -3.45 12.14
N LEU A 3 -29.61 -3.89 12.35
CA LEU A 3 -28.40 -3.08 12.16
C LEU A 3 -27.76 -3.33 10.79
N ILE A 4 -28.19 -4.36 10.07
CA ILE A 4 -27.57 -4.78 8.79
C ILE A 4 -27.55 -3.67 7.75
N PRO A 5 -28.61 -2.86 7.55
CA PRO A 5 -28.61 -1.80 6.53
C PRO A 5 -27.59 -0.66 6.78
N PHE A 6 -27.00 -0.60 7.99
CA PHE A 6 -26.03 0.42 8.37
C PHE A 6 -24.58 -0.07 8.32
N ILE A 7 -24.35 -1.36 8.05
CA ILE A 7 -23.01 -1.92 7.93
C ILE A 7 -22.55 -1.77 6.49
N PHE A 8 -21.49 -1.00 6.29
CA PHE A 8 -20.81 -0.96 5.00
C PHE A 8 -19.95 -2.22 4.84
N HIS A 9 -20.17 -2.93 3.75
CA HIS A 9 -19.37 -4.10 3.37
C HIS A 9 -19.11 -4.08 1.87
N GLU A 10 -17.84 -3.92 1.51
CA GLU A 10 -17.36 -4.14 0.16
C GLU A 10 -16.84 -5.58 0.05
N LYS A 11 -17.45 -6.38 -0.83
CA LYS A 11 -17.02 -7.76 -1.06
C LYS A 11 -15.68 -7.75 -1.77
N GLN A 12 -14.72 -8.52 -1.25
CA GLN A 12 -13.42 -8.65 -1.91
C GLN A 12 -13.52 -9.42 -3.23
N GLU A 13 -12.94 -8.82 -4.27
CA GLU A 13 -12.75 -9.43 -5.58
C GLU A 13 -11.25 -9.41 -5.93
N GLY A 14 -10.72 -10.54 -6.41
CA GLY A 14 -9.29 -10.69 -6.69
C GLY A 14 -8.39 -10.59 -5.44
N GLN A 15 -7.17 -10.09 -5.63
CA GLN A 15 -6.14 -9.95 -4.59
C GLN A 15 -6.09 -8.55 -3.95
N LEU A 16 -7.22 -7.82 -3.94
CA LEU A 16 -7.30 -6.43 -3.45
C LEU A 16 -7.61 -6.33 -1.94
N CYS A 17 -7.02 -7.21 -1.12
CA CYS A 17 -7.37 -7.31 0.31
C CYS A 17 -7.13 -6.00 1.09
N ALA A 18 -6.08 -5.25 0.75
CA ALA A 18 -5.78 -3.97 1.41
C ALA A 18 -6.90 -2.93 1.18
N GLN A 19 -7.41 -2.80 -0.04
CA GLN A 19 -8.53 -1.90 -0.37
C GLN A 19 -9.74 -2.24 0.49
N HIS A 20 -10.18 -3.50 0.44
CA HIS A 20 -11.41 -3.91 1.10
C HIS A 20 -11.29 -3.89 2.62
N ALA A 21 -10.12 -4.22 3.18
CA ALA A 21 -9.88 -4.13 4.61
C ALA A 21 -9.98 -2.69 5.11
N LEU A 22 -9.38 -1.74 4.40
CA LEU A 22 -9.41 -0.32 4.78
C LEU A 22 -10.80 0.29 4.60
N ASN A 23 -11.47 0.01 3.49
CA ASN A 23 -12.83 0.50 3.26
C ASN A 23 -13.84 -0.09 4.26
N ALA A 24 -13.71 -1.39 4.59
CA ALA A 24 -14.52 -2.00 5.63
C ALA A 24 -14.24 -1.39 7.02
N LEU A 25 -12.97 -1.10 7.35
CA LEU A 25 -12.62 -0.47 8.61
C LEU A 25 -13.23 0.93 8.74
N LEU A 26 -13.17 1.73 7.67
CA LEU A 26 -13.69 3.09 7.64
C LEU A 26 -15.21 3.16 7.42
N GLN A 27 -15.83 2.03 7.12
CA GLN A 27 -17.26 1.91 6.81
C GLN A 27 -17.69 2.79 5.62
N ASP A 28 -16.80 3.01 4.65
CA ASP A 28 -17.06 3.74 3.40
C ASP A 28 -16.00 3.42 2.34
N ASN A 29 -16.22 3.80 1.08
CA ASN A 29 -15.35 3.49 -0.07
C ASN A 29 -14.19 4.48 -0.28
N HIS A 30 -13.38 4.68 0.76
CA HIS A 30 -12.32 5.69 0.78
C HIS A 30 -11.15 5.45 -0.18
N PHE A 31 -10.79 4.18 -0.42
CA PHE A 31 -9.60 3.80 -1.17
C PHE A 31 -9.94 2.91 -2.36
N THR A 32 -9.16 3.08 -3.44
CA THR A 32 -9.10 2.18 -4.58
C THR A 32 -7.70 1.54 -4.67
N ALA A 33 -7.58 0.48 -5.48
CA ALA A 33 -6.29 -0.13 -5.79
C ALA A 33 -5.26 0.88 -6.33
N VAL A 34 -5.70 1.86 -7.11
CA VAL A 34 -4.84 2.91 -7.67
C VAL A 34 -4.35 3.85 -6.56
N ASP A 35 -5.23 4.23 -5.63
CA ASP A 35 -4.84 5.08 -4.49
C ASP A 35 -3.80 4.37 -3.61
N LEU A 36 -3.98 3.08 -3.36
CA LEU A 36 -3.03 2.28 -2.59
C LEU A 36 -1.69 2.08 -3.31
N ALA A 37 -1.71 1.91 -4.63
CA ALA A 37 -0.48 1.85 -5.41
C ALA A 37 0.29 3.17 -5.37
N GLU A 38 -0.42 4.30 -5.37
CA GLU A 38 0.24 5.61 -5.23
C GLU A 38 0.82 5.81 -3.83
N ILE A 39 0.12 5.38 -2.78
CA ILE A 39 0.65 5.37 -1.42
C ILE A 39 1.92 4.49 -1.35
N ALA A 40 1.91 3.32 -1.97
CA ALA A 40 3.09 2.45 -2.02
C ALA A 40 4.29 3.10 -2.71
N ARG A 41 4.09 3.81 -3.83
CA ARG A 41 5.16 4.57 -4.50
C ARG A 41 5.71 5.71 -3.66
N ILE A 42 4.85 6.39 -2.90
CA ILE A 42 5.27 7.44 -1.97
C ILE A 42 6.17 6.83 -0.89
N LEU A 43 5.77 5.69 -0.32
CA LEU A 43 6.58 4.97 0.67
C LEU A 43 7.93 4.53 0.09
N ASP A 44 7.96 3.99 -1.13
CA ASP A 44 9.22 3.60 -1.80
C ASP A 44 10.18 4.80 -1.96
N ALA A 45 9.65 5.97 -2.32
CA ALA A 45 10.44 7.18 -2.48
C ALA A 45 10.99 7.68 -1.12
N GLU A 46 10.20 7.59 -0.05
CA GLU A 46 10.62 7.92 1.30
C GLU A 46 11.68 6.96 1.83
N GLU A 47 11.50 5.65 1.63
CA GLU A 47 12.46 4.60 1.97
C GLU A 47 13.77 4.79 1.21
N GLN A 48 13.73 5.07 -0.09
CA GLN A 48 14.92 5.36 -0.89
C GLN A 48 15.66 6.58 -0.35
N LYS A 49 14.95 7.66 -0.01
CA LYS A 49 15.55 8.86 0.58
C LYS A 49 16.22 8.53 1.91
N ALA A 50 15.54 7.81 2.79
CA ALA A 50 16.09 7.40 4.09
C ALA A 50 17.33 6.53 3.94
N MET A 51 17.32 5.57 3.00
CA MET A 51 18.48 4.72 2.71
C MET A 51 19.66 5.52 2.13
N ALA A 52 19.39 6.56 1.33
CA ALA A 52 20.43 7.42 0.78
C ALA A 52 21.17 8.25 1.85
N GLU A 53 20.55 8.54 2.99
CA GLU A 53 21.19 9.22 4.13
C GLU A 53 22.36 8.41 4.71
N GLY A 54 22.34 7.09 4.55
CA GLY A 54 23.44 6.18 4.91
C GLY A 54 24.59 6.14 3.89
N GLY A 55 24.49 6.89 2.79
CA GLY A 55 25.46 6.92 1.69
C GLY A 55 25.05 6.05 0.50
N THR A 56 25.03 6.66 -0.68
CA THR A 56 24.60 6.01 -1.94
C THR A 56 25.61 5.02 -2.50
N ASP A 57 26.88 5.11 -2.09
CA ASP A 57 27.96 4.22 -2.55
C ASP A 57 28.05 2.92 -1.73
N THR A 58 27.18 2.75 -0.73
CA THR A 58 27.17 1.57 0.13
C THR A 58 26.59 0.34 -0.58
N GLU A 59 27.11 -0.85 -0.28
CA GLU A 59 26.55 -2.11 -0.79
C GLU A 59 25.06 -2.26 -0.42
N ALA A 60 24.67 -1.76 0.76
CA ALA A 60 23.30 -1.79 1.24
C ALA A 60 22.36 -0.96 0.33
N TYR A 61 22.73 0.26 -0.02
CA TYR A 61 21.93 1.10 -0.93
C TYR A 61 21.86 0.51 -2.34
N GLN A 62 22.98 -0.01 -2.85
CA GLN A 62 23.01 -0.65 -4.18
C GLN A 62 22.17 -1.94 -4.22
N LYS A 63 22.11 -2.68 -3.12
CA LYS A 63 21.23 -3.85 -2.99
C LYS A 63 19.76 -3.42 -2.93
N PHE A 64 19.43 -2.42 -2.10
CA PHE A 64 18.09 -1.87 -2.00
C PHE A 64 17.52 -1.45 -3.37
N LEU A 65 18.30 -0.72 -4.18
CA LEU A 65 17.88 -0.31 -5.53
C LEU A 65 17.61 -1.49 -6.49
N LYS A 66 18.27 -2.63 -6.30
CA LYS A 66 18.07 -3.82 -7.15
C LYS A 66 16.84 -4.63 -6.75
N GLU A 67 16.46 -4.59 -5.48
CA GLU A 67 15.30 -5.34 -4.97
C GLU A 67 13.97 -4.73 -5.42
N GLY A 68 13.93 -3.43 -5.71
CA GLY A 68 12.73 -2.75 -6.20
C GLY A 68 11.73 -2.47 -5.07
N SER A 69 10.47 -2.24 -5.42
CA SER A 69 9.41 -1.99 -4.43
C SER A 69 9.07 -3.26 -3.65
N SER A 70 8.91 -3.12 -2.34
CA SER A 70 8.30 -4.15 -1.48
C SER A 70 6.88 -3.77 -1.03
N ASN A 71 6.44 -2.55 -1.36
CA ASN A 71 5.18 -1.97 -0.90
C ASN A 71 4.00 -2.27 -1.84
N TYR A 72 4.26 -2.65 -3.09
CA TYR A 72 3.24 -3.13 -4.02
C TYR A 72 3.79 -4.19 -4.97
N ASP A 73 2.87 -4.92 -5.60
CA ASP A 73 3.15 -5.86 -6.69
C ASP A 73 2.19 -5.55 -7.85
N ASP A 74 2.65 -5.76 -9.09
CA ASP A 74 1.90 -5.51 -10.33
C ASP A 74 1.15 -6.77 -10.83
N SER A 75 1.05 -7.82 -10.00
CA SER A 75 0.41 -9.11 -10.31
C SER A 75 -1.09 -9.03 -10.64
#